data_AF-A0A7Y5U9I3-F1
#
_entry.id   AF-A0A7Y5U9I3-F1
#
_cell.length_a   1.000
_cell.length_b   1.000
_cell.length_c   1.000
_cell.angle_alpha   90.00
_cell.angle_beta   90.00
_cell.angle_gamma   90.00
#
_symmetry.space_group_name_H-M   'P 1'
#
loop_
_entity.id
_entity.type
_entity.pdbx_description
1 polymer ?
#
loop_
_entity_poly.entity_id
_entity_poly.type
_entity_poly.pdbx_seq_one_letter_code
_entity_poly.pdbx_strand_id
1 'polypeptide(L)'
;MALSLFAVGSVSLAALLPSACETGGIGDPCIPEEEYFGSFSGFQVSQENIESRSFQCETRICLVNHFQGRVSCPLGQPNPADVGRLCTSMGDACDSDKEACTVSDTFGNNCDDATPCPDGFECDVNGFCRCTDDSPCPTNYFCDNDREGATNQCVLAVCHDEENCQDANATPEQNAGKVCCLPGTFTPVGTGVCGECAEKGFRNAKNSVYCSCRCGVAEGQPEDDNFNFCECPDGFECAEVRPNLGLGDEQLTGKYCVKKDDPIISNGKIDPAAAATECGSVQGQTGTGCEGNPI
;
A
#
# COMPACT_ATOMS: atom_id res chain seq x y z
N MET A 1 -64.61 -29.28 34.35
CA MET A 1 -63.74 -28.20 34.90
C MET A 1 -62.33 -28.44 34.41
N ALA A 2 -61.74 -27.39 33.82
CA ALA A 2 -60.32 -27.15 33.54
C ALA A 2 -59.55 -28.17 32.66
N LEU A 3 -59.56 -27.86 31.36
CA LEU A 3 -58.48 -28.11 30.39
C LEU A 3 -57.39 -27.04 30.59
N SER A 4 -56.09 -27.35 30.53
CA SER A 4 -54.97 -26.46 30.10
C SER A 4 -53.60 -27.14 30.37
N LEU A 5 -52.90 -27.60 29.32
CA LEU A 5 -51.85 -26.93 28.54
C LEU A 5 -50.43 -27.20 29.10
N PHE A 6 -49.75 -28.21 28.53
CA PHE A 6 -48.30 -28.38 28.61
C PHE A 6 -47.67 -27.68 27.40
N ALA A 7 -46.94 -26.59 27.63
CA ALA A 7 -46.14 -25.92 26.60
C ALA A 7 -44.76 -26.60 26.51
N VAL A 8 -44.49 -27.23 25.37
CA VAL A 8 -43.18 -27.80 25.03
C VAL A 8 -42.30 -26.65 24.52
N GLY A 9 -41.29 -26.27 25.29
CA GLY A 9 -40.32 -25.25 24.92
C GLY A 9 -39.24 -25.82 24.01
N SER A 10 -39.23 -25.41 22.74
CA SER A 10 -38.18 -25.73 21.77
C SER A 10 -36.96 -24.82 22.02
N VAL A 11 -35.84 -25.40 22.42
CA VAL A 11 -34.54 -24.70 22.51
C VAL A 11 -33.88 -24.76 21.12
N SER A 12 -33.97 -23.68 20.35
CA SER A 12 -33.25 -23.52 19.09
C SER A 12 -31.78 -23.21 19.40
N LEU A 13 -30.93 -24.23 19.34
CA LEU A 13 -29.47 -24.11 19.43
C LEU A 13 -28.96 -23.49 18.11
N ALA A 14 -28.83 -22.16 18.06
CA ALA A 14 -28.20 -21.47 16.94
C ALA A 14 -26.70 -21.80 16.94
N ALA A 15 -26.27 -22.61 15.97
CA ALA A 15 -24.87 -22.92 15.74
C ALA A 15 -24.13 -21.64 15.33
N LEU A 16 -23.34 -21.09 16.26
CA LEU A 16 -22.30 -20.12 15.98
C LEU A 16 -21.19 -20.85 15.22
N LEU A 17 -21.33 -20.99 13.91
CA LEU A 17 -20.22 -21.38 13.06
C LEU A 17 -19.25 -20.20 13.02
N PRO A 18 -17.98 -20.37 13.40
CA PRO A 18 -16.98 -19.33 13.21
C PRO A 18 -16.93 -19.02 11.71
N SER A 19 -17.10 -17.75 11.37
CA SER A 19 -16.80 -17.22 10.05
C SER A 19 -15.39 -17.68 9.69
N ALA A 20 -15.30 -18.69 8.83
CA ALA A 20 -14.05 -19.08 8.22
C ALA A 20 -13.47 -17.82 7.58
N CYS A 21 -12.20 -17.53 7.85
CA CYS A 21 -11.48 -16.47 7.15
C CYS A 21 -11.79 -16.60 5.67
N GLU A 22 -12.42 -15.58 5.07
CA GLU A 22 -12.66 -15.54 3.64
C GLU A 22 -11.31 -15.76 2.96
N THR A 23 -11.23 -16.83 2.17
CA THR A 23 -10.05 -17.14 1.38
C THR A 23 -9.90 -16.03 0.35
N GLY A 24 -8.76 -15.32 0.38
CA GLY A 24 -8.42 -14.13 -0.41
C GLY A 24 -8.53 -14.34 -1.93
N GLY A 25 -9.75 -14.38 -2.45
CA GLY A 25 -10.08 -14.68 -3.83
C GLY A 25 -9.82 -13.51 -4.77
N ILE A 26 -10.01 -13.75 -6.07
CA ILE A 26 -9.93 -12.68 -7.06
C ILE A 26 -10.98 -11.61 -6.74
N GLY A 27 -10.53 -10.37 -6.56
CA GLY A 27 -11.34 -9.22 -6.22
C GLY A 27 -11.22 -8.74 -4.76
N ASP A 28 -10.64 -9.55 -3.88
CA ASP A 28 -10.47 -9.17 -2.48
C ASP A 28 -9.45 -8.03 -2.34
N PRO A 29 -9.63 -7.08 -1.42
CA PRO A 29 -8.68 -6.01 -1.21
C PRO A 29 -7.32 -6.56 -0.77
N CYS A 30 -6.25 -5.96 -1.26
CA CYS A 30 -4.89 -6.27 -0.84
C CYS A 30 -4.09 -4.99 -0.65
N ILE A 31 -3.06 -5.06 0.18
CA ILE A 31 -2.13 -3.98 0.45
C ILE A 31 -0.78 -4.33 -0.18
N PRO A 32 -0.30 -3.58 -1.18
CA PRO A 32 0.99 -3.84 -1.82
C PRO A 32 2.16 -3.76 -0.83
N GLU A 33 3.19 -4.59 -1.02
CA GLU A 33 4.38 -4.63 -0.15
C GLU A 33 5.08 -3.27 -0.03
N GLU A 34 5.07 -2.44 -1.08
CA GLU A 34 5.69 -1.12 -1.05
C GLU A 34 5.07 -0.18 -0.02
N GLU A 35 3.81 -0.41 0.39
CA GLU A 35 3.18 0.39 1.45
C GLU A 35 3.78 0.14 2.83
N TYR A 36 4.60 -0.90 3.03
CA TYR A 36 5.28 -1.11 4.32
C TYR A 36 6.57 -0.28 4.46
N PHE A 37 6.94 0.52 3.47
CA PHE A 37 8.05 1.48 3.57
C PHE A 37 7.55 2.88 3.94
N GLY A 38 8.11 3.47 5.00
CA GLY A 38 7.72 4.81 5.48
C GLY A 38 8.04 5.94 4.51
N SER A 39 8.97 5.73 3.58
CA SER A 39 9.32 6.69 2.53
C SER A 39 8.52 6.50 1.22
N PHE A 40 7.63 5.52 1.13
CA PHE A 40 6.82 5.30 -0.08
C PHE A 40 5.69 6.34 -0.17
N SER A 41 5.74 7.19 -1.20
CA SER A 41 4.76 8.27 -1.43
C SER A 41 3.41 7.79 -1.99
N GLY A 42 3.30 6.50 -2.29
CA GLY A 42 2.15 5.94 -2.98
C GLY A 42 2.36 5.74 -4.48
N PHE A 43 1.39 5.09 -5.11
CA PHE A 43 1.33 4.83 -6.54
C PHE A 43 0.85 6.06 -7.32
N GLN A 44 1.15 6.07 -8.61
CA GLN A 44 0.65 7.06 -9.57
C GLN A 44 -0.43 6.44 -10.45
N VAL A 45 -1.43 7.24 -10.85
CA VAL A 45 -2.54 6.75 -11.69
C VAL A 45 -2.07 6.15 -13.02
N SER A 46 -0.91 6.56 -13.53
CA SER A 46 -0.32 6.02 -14.77
C SER A 46 0.50 4.75 -14.57
N GLN A 47 0.64 4.28 -13.32
CA GLN A 47 1.48 3.15 -12.96
C GLN A 47 0.62 1.90 -12.75
N GLU A 48 1.11 0.77 -13.25
CA GLU A 48 0.67 -0.54 -12.86
C GLU A 48 1.73 -1.26 -12.01
N ASN A 49 1.31 -1.92 -10.93
CA ASN A 49 2.17 -2.81 -10.14
C ASN A 49 1.55 -4.20 -10.04
N ILE A 50 2.38 -5.22 -10.21
CA ILE A 50 1.96 -6.62 -10.14
C ILE A 50 2.85 -7.31 -9.12
N GLU A 51 2.36 -7.42 -7.90
CA GLU A 51 3.05 -8.14 -6.83
C GLU A 51 2.73 -9.62 -6.95
N SER A 52 3.67 -10.43 -7.43
CA SER A 52 3.47 -11.87 -7.72
C SER A 52 3.62 -12.80 -6.51
N ARG A 53 3.83 -12.24 -5.30
CA ARG A 53 4.09 -13.00 -4.06
C ARG A 53 3.27 -12.50 -2.87
N SER A 54 2.10 -11.93 -3.12
CA SER A 54 1.25 -11.42 -2.06
C SER A 54 0.75 -12.53 -1.16
N PHE A 55 0.91 -12.36 0.16
CA PHE A 55 0.41 -13.30 1.16
C PHE A 55 -1.09 -13.10 1.47
N GLN A 56 -1.65 -11.96 1.04
CA GLN A 56 -3.05 -11.61 1.25
C GLN A 56 -3.96 -12.28 0.20
N CYS A 57 -3.41 -12.59 -0.98
CA CYS A 57 -4.13 -13.17 -2.09
C CYS A 57 -3.86 -14.67 -2.20
N GLU A 58 -4.92 -15.48 -2.31
CA GLU A 58 -4.84 -16.93 -2.55
C GLU A 58 -4.06 -17.23 -3.84
N THR A 59 -4.26 -16.37 -4.85
CA THR A 59 -3.60 -16.40 -6.16
C THR A 59 -2.16 -15.89 -6.13
N ARG A 60 -1.70 -15.34 -4.99
CA ARG A 60 -0.42 -14.64 -4.81
C ARG A 60 -0.24 -13.36 -5.58
N ILE A 61 -1.26 -12.88 -6.31
CA ILE A 61 -1.15 -11.66 -7.11
C ILE A 61 -1.96 -10.54 -6.46
N CYS A 62 -1.28 -9.51 -5.95
CA CYS A 62 -1.90 -8.22 -5.66
C CYS A 62 -1.67 -7.30 -6.86
N LEU A 63 -2.76 -6.90 -7.52
CA LEU A 63 -2.72 -6.05 -8.69
C LEU A 63 -3.04 -4.61 -8.28
N VAL A 64 -2.12 -3.69 -8.58
CA VAL A 64 -2.35 -2.25 -8.55
C VAL A 64 -2.58 -1.80 -10.00
N ASN A 65 -3.85 -1.61 -10.35
CA ASN A 65 -4.27 -1.24 -11.70
C ASN A 65 -4.54 0.27 -11.80
N HIS A 66 -3.48 1.05 -12.05
CA HIS A 66 -3.62 2.48 -12.37
C HIS A 66 -4.22 3.30 -11.23
N PHE A 67 -3.69 3.10 -10.02
CA PHE A 67 -4.16 3.67 -8.76
C PHE A 67 -3.28 4.84 -8.32
N GLN A 68 -3.86 5.85 -7.67
CA GLN A 68 -3.11 6.95 -7.05
C GLN A 68 -3.19 6.89 -5.53
N GLY A 69 -2.04 7.04 -4.87
CA GLY A 69 -1.95 7.16 -3.41
C GLY A 69 -1.54 5.85 -2.74
N ARG A 70 -2.00 5.64 -1.50
CA ARG A 70 -1.77 4.44 -0.68
C ARG A 70 -3.12 3.90 -0.23
N VAL A 71 -3.34 2.59 -0.36
CA VAL A 71 -4.55 1.90 0.13
C VAL A 71 -4.76 2.15 1.62
N SER A 72 -3.68 2.20 2.40
CA SER A 72 -3.72 2.48 3.83
C SER A 72 -3.92 3.96 4.20
N CYS A 73 -3.91 4.88 3.22
CA CYS A 73 -4.06 6.32 3.46
C CYS A 73 -4.94 7.00 2.42
N PRO A 74 -6.28 6.84 2.51
CA PRO A 74 -7.19 7.26 1.45
C PRO A 74 -7.18 8.77 1.13
N LEU A 75 -6.96 9.61 2.15
CA LEU A 75 -6.90 11.06 1.96
C LEU A 75 -5.49 11.57 1.67
N GLY A 76 -4.48 10.71 1.65
CA GLY A 76 -3.08 11.12 1.56
C GLY A 76 -2.66 12.03 2.73
N GLN A 77 -1.50 12.67 2.58
CA GLN A 77 -0.98 13.66 3.54
C GLN A 77 0.01 14.62 2.87
N PRO A 78 0.14 15.87 3.34
CA PRO A 78 1.24 16.73 2.93
C PRO A 78 2.58 16.13 3.33
N ASN A 79 3.66 16.52 2.64
CA ASN A 79 4.98 16.09 3.02
C ASN A 79 5.32 16.60 4.43
N PRO A 80 5.67 15.72 5.40
CA PRO A 80 6.03 16.14 6.76
C PRO A 80 7.10 17.23 6.82
N ALA A 81 8.03 17.27 5.86
CA ALA A 81 9.03 18.32 5.75
C ALA A 81 8.41 19.71 5.52
N ASP A 82 7.41 19.79 4.65
CA ASP A 82 6.78 21.05 4.23
C ASP A 82 5.90 21.66 5.32
N VAL A 83 5.41 20.82 6.24
CA VAL A 83 4.58 21.23 7.39
C VAL A 83 5.35 21.26 8.72
N GLY A 84 6.68 21.15 8.69
CA GLY A 84 7.52 21.28 9.88
C GLY A 84 7.39 20.14 10.88
N ARG A 85 7.09 18.93 10.42
CA ARG A 85 6.83 17.73 11.25
C ARG A 85 8.01 16.76 11.35
N LEU A 86 9.10 17.02 10.63
CA LEU A 86 10.30 16.18 10.70
C LEU A 86 11.05 16.38 12.01
N CYS A 87 11.55 15.30 12.57
CA CYS A 87 12.55 15.37 13.63
C CYS A 87 13.95 15.47 13.05
N THR A 88 14.83 16.12 13.80
CA THR A 88 16.28 16.14 13.63
C THR A 88 16.99 15.22 14.62
N SER A 89 16.31 14.81 15.70
CA SER A 89 16.77 13.80 16.63
C SER A 89 15.58 13.05 17.25
N MET A 90 15.80 11.84 17.79
CA MET A 90 14.75 11.10 18.52
C MET A 90 14.31 11.78 19.82
N GLY A 91 15.06 12.76 20.32
CA GLY A 91 14.74 13.52 21.53
C GLY A 91 13.98 14.82 21.28
N ASP A 92 13.67 15.12 20.02
CA ASP A 92 13.02 16.38 19.65
C ASP A 92 11.62 16.50 20.25
N ALA A 93 11.30 17.69 20.74
CA ALA A 93 9.96 18.01 21.20
C ALA A 93 9.05 18.25 20.00
N CYS A 94 7.86 17.65 20.04
CA CYS A 94 6.80 17.88 19.07
C CYS A 94 5.85 19.00 19.54
N ASP A 95 5.06 19.54 18.62
CA ASP A 95 4.17 20.68 18.89
C ASP A 95 3.06 20.38 19.92
N SER A 96 2.82 19.10 20.19
CA SER A 96 1.76 18.59 21.06
C SER A 96 2.33 17.65 22.12
N ASP A 97 1.81 17.74 23.34
CA ASP A 97 2.16 16.84 24.45
C ASP A 97 1.80 15.35 24.18
N LYS A 98 1.00 15.09 23.15
CA LYS A 98 0.62 13.73 22.72
C LYS A 98 1.52 13.18 21.62
N GLU A 99 2.34 14.02 21.01
CA GLU A 99 3.18 13.62 19.90
C GLU A 99 4.57 13.24 20.40
N ALA A 100 5.11 12.19 19.79
CA ALA A 100 6.48 11.77 19.97
C ALA A 100 7.18 11.70 18.63
N CYS A 101 8.49 11.95 18.64
CA CYS A 101 9.31 11.67 17.48
C CYS A 101 9.32 10.16 17.23
N THR A 102 8.69 9.73 16.14
CA THR A 102 8.51 8.32 15.82
C THR A 102 9.23 8.01 14.51
N VAL A 103 10.05 6.96 14.52
CA VAL A 103 10.74 6.49 13.30
C VAL A 103 9.69 6.10 12.27
N SER A 104 9.80 6.70 11.09
CA SER A 104 8.98 6.39 9.92
C SER A 104 9.67 5.38 9.02
N ASP A 105 10.96 5.61 8.75
CA ASP A 105 11.75 4.76 7.88
C ASP A 105 13.20 4.70 8.36
N THR A 106 13.91 3.65 7.93
CA THR A 106 15.32 3.43 8.23
C THR A 106 16.09 3.24 6.94
N PHE A 107 17.15 4.01 6.77
CA PHE A 107 18.10 3.83 5.68
C PHE A 107 19.33 3.09 6.20
N GLY A 108 19.53 1.88 5.69
CA GLY A 108 20.68 1.05 6.01
C GLY A 108 20.99 0.10 4.86
N ASN A 109 22.25 0.09 4.45
CA ASN A 109 22.75 -0.90 3.50
C ASN A 109 23.28 -2.11 4.25
N ASN A 110 23.09 -3.30 3.68
CA ASN A 110 23.82 -4.47 4.12
C ASN A 110 25.28 -4.35 3.67
N CYS A 111 26.18 -4.93 4.45
CA CYS A 111 27.60 -4.97 4.14
C CYS A 111 28.21 -6.33 4.45
N ASP A 112 29.23 -6.65 3.67
CA ASP A 112 30.09 -7.81 3.86
C ASP A 112 31.48 -7.53 3.28
N ASP A 113 32.36 -8.53 3.29
CA ASP A 113 33.72 -8.41 2.75
C ASP A 113 33.74 -8.05 1.25
N ALA A 114 32.68 -8.37 0.50
CA ALA A 114 32.56 -8.10 -0.93
C ALA A 114 31.86 -6.76 -1.23
N THR A 115 31.01 -6.30 -0.30
CA THR A 115 30.17 -5.11 -0.42
C THR A 115 30.42 -4.22 0.80
N PRO A 116 31.51 -3.43 0.80
CA PRO A 116 31.80 -2.54 1.91
C PRO A 116 30.76 -1.43 2.00
N CYS A 117 30.62 -0.86 3.20
CA CYS A 117 29.76 0.30 3.39
C CYS A 117 30.22 1.51 2.58
N PRO A 118 29.29 2.40 2.16
CA PRO A 118 29.63 3.69 1.60
C PRO A 118 30.46 4.54 2.58
N ASP A 119 31.16 5.56 2.06
CA ASP A 119 31.95 6.48 2.87
C ASP A 119 31.10 7.10 4.00
N GLY A 120 31.66 7.13 5.22
CA GLY A 120 31.00 7.65 6.42
C GLY A 120 30.16 6.61 7.19
N PHE A 121 30.06 5.38 6.70
CA PHE A 121 29.43 4.27 7.42
C PHE A 121 30.47 3.21 7.85
N GLU A 122 30.19 2.53 8.96
CA GLU A 122 30.96 1.41 9.49
C GLU A 122 30.15 0.11 9.43
N CYS A 123 30.73 -0.97 8.91
CA CYS A 123 30.07 -2.27 8.86
C CYS A 123 30.07 -2.95 10.24
N ASP A 124 28.89 -3.31 10.74
CA ASP A 124 28.77 -3.99 12.03
C ASP A 124 28.90 -5.52 11.94
N VAL A 125 28.94 -6.17 13.10
CA VAL A 125 29.10 -7.63 13.19
C VAL A 125 27.91 -8.42 12.61
N ASN A 126 26.77 -7.77 12.39
CA ASN A 126 25.57 -8.35 11.80
C ASN A 126 25.48 -8.09 10.29
N GLY A 127 26.46 -7.39 9.71
CA GLY A 127 26.48 -7.04 8.29
C GLY A 127 25.58 -5.85 7.95
N PHE A 128 25.40 -4.90 8.86
CA PHE A 128 24.71 -3.64 8.58
C PHE A 128 25.64 -2.43 8.66
N CYS A 129 25.49 -1.51 7.72
CA CYS A 129 26.18 -0.22 7.73
C CYS A 129 25.60 0.70 8.80
N ARG A 130 26.45 1.14 9.72
CA ARG A 130 26.12 2.07 10.80
C ARG A 130 26.68 3.45 10.53
N CYS A 131 25.90 4.49 10.76
CA CYS A 131 26.38 5.86 10.76
C CYS A 131 27.01 6.20 12.13
N THR A 132 27.96 7.12 12.13
CA THR A 132 28.53 7.67 13.38
C THR A 132 28.04 9.09 13.68
N ASP A 133 27.57 9.79 12.64
CA ASP A 133 27.00 11.14 12.67
C ASP A 133 26.01 11.29 11.49
N ASP A 134 25.44 12.47 11.32
CA ASP A 134 24.42 12.75 10.30
C ASP A 134 25.00 12.99 8.89
N SER A 135 26.30 13.24 8.75
CA SER A 135 26.95 13.55 7.47
C SER A 135 26.70 12.50 6.37
N PRO A 136 26.74 11.18 6.63
CA PRO A 136 26.50 10.17 5.62
C PRO A 136 25.01 9.92 5.35
N CYS A 137 24.11 10.50 6.14
CA CYS A 137 22.67 10.25 6.02
C CYS A 137 22.06 11.03 4.85
N PRO A 138 21.07 10.44 4.14
CA PRO A 138 20.33 11.14 3.10
C PRO A 138 19.63 12.40 3.63
N THR A 139 19.19 13.29 2.74
CA THR A 139 18.39 14.45 3.12
C THR A 139 17.16 14.03 3.92
N ASN A 140 16.89 14.74 5.03
CA ASN A 140 15.83 14.48 6.01
C ASN A 140 16.04 13.26 6.91
N TYR A 141 17.15 12.53 6.78
CA TYR A 141 17.55 11.49 7.71
C TYR A 141 18.59 12.04 8.68
N PHE A 142 18.61 11.50 9.90
CA PHE A 142 19.65 11.73 10.90
C PHE A 142 20.11 10.39 11.47
N CYS A 143 21.29 10.35 12.08
CA CYS A 143 21.82 9.14 12.67
C CYS A 143 21.20 8.89 14.06
N ASP A 144 20.54 7.75 14.28
CA ASP A 144 20.06 7.36 15.61
C ASP A 144 21.23 6.87 16.48
N ASN A 145 22.07 7.78 16.96
CA ASN A 145 23.26 7.52 17.80
C ASN A 145 23.17 8.15 19.20
N ASP A 146 22.18 9.02 19.45
CA ASP A 146 22.14 9.90 20.64
C ASP A 146 21.31 9.36 21.82
N ARG A 147 20.75 8.15 21.73
CA ARG A 147 19.94 7.54 22.80
C ARG A 147 20.46 6.20 23.28
N GLU A 148 20.12 5.83 24.51
CA GLU A 148 20.38 4.48 25.01
C GLU A 148 19.65 3.45 24.14
N GLY A 149 20.40 2.49 23.57
CA GLY A 149 19.85 1.52 22.63
C GLY A 149 19.70 2.02 21.19
N ALA A 150 20.33 3.16 20.84
CA ALA A 150 20.51 3.66 19.49
C ALA A 150 20.90 2.57 18.48
N THR A 151 20.24 2.56 17.32
CA THR A 151 20.55 1.59 16.25
C THR A 151 21.81 1.96 15.47
N ASN A 152 22.26 3.22 15.54
CA ASN A 152 23.28 3.82 14.69
C ASN A 152 22.94 3.66 13.20
N GLN A 153 21.66 3.77 12.86
CA GLN A 153 21.18 3.78 11.48
C GLN A 153 20.69 5.18 11.13
N CYS A 154 20.74 5.52 9.85
CA CYS A 154 20.09 6.74 9.39
C CYS A 154 18.58 6.52 9.47
N VAL A 155 17.88 7.33 10.23
CA VAL A 155 16.43 7.24 10.42
C VAL A 155 15.75 8.49 9.91
N LEU A 156 14.59 8.30 9.29
CA LEU A 156 13.62 9.36 9.03
C LEU A 156 12.59 9.27 10.14
N ALA A 157 12.41 10.34 10.90
CA ALA A 157 11.44 10.37 12.00
C ALA A 157 10.53 11.59 11.91
N VAL A 158 9.29 11.41 12.35
CA VAL A 158 8.22 12.40 12.25
C VAL A 158 7.53 12.52 13.60
N CYS A 159 7.17 13.75 13.98
CA CYS A 159 6.28 13.98 15.09
C CYS A 159 4.92 13.32 14.84
N HIS A 160 4.52 12.39 15.71
CA HIS A 160 3.35 11.56 15.51
C HIS A 160 2.61 11.25 16.82
N ASP A 161 1.28 11.23 16.76
CA ASP A 161 0.37 10.73 17.78
C ASP A 161 -0.16 9.38 17.30
N GLU A 162 0.11 8.30 18.04
CA GLU A 162 -0.24 6.92 17.66
C GLU A 162 -1.75 6.72 17.41
N GLU A 163 -2.62 7.58 17.98
CA GLU A 163 -4.06 7.51 17.76
C GLU A 163 -4.52 8.21 16.47
N ASN A 164 -3.61 8.88 15.75
CA ASN A 164 -3.92 9.78 14.64
C ASN A 164 -3.66 9.18 13.24
N CYS A 165 -3.73 7.86 13.10
CA CYS A 165 -3.59 7.17 11.80
C CYS A 165 -4.92 7.12 11.02
N GLN A 166 -4.84 7.36 9.71
CA GLN A 166 -5.94 7.07 8.78
C GLN A 166 -6.24 5.56 8.73
N ASP A 167 -7.51 5.22 8.46
CA ASP A 167 -7.99 3.84 8.31
C ASP A 167 -8.63 3.70 6.92
N ALA A 168 -8.16 2.70 6.16
CA ALA A 168 -8.64 2.39 4.80
C ALA A 168 -10.15 2.10 4.73
N ASN A 169 -10.76 1.66 5.83
CA ASN A 169 -12.18 1.33 5.91
C ASN A 169 -13.03 2.47 6.51
N ALA A 170 -12.40 3.55 6.96
CA ALA A 170 -13.10 4.70 7.54
C ALA A 170 -13.58 5.67 6.47
N THR A 171 -14.60 6.46 6.80
CA THR A 171 -15.10 7.50 5.88
C THR A 171 -14.11 8.66 5.76
N PRO A 172 -14.18 9.47 4.69
CA PRO A 172 -13.37 10.68 4.57
C PRO A 172 -13.46 11.60 5.80
N GLU A 173 -14.64 11.74 6.40
CA GLU A 173 -14.82 12.58 7.60
C GLU A 173 -14.10 12.01 8.82
N GLN A 174 -14.03 10.68 8.94
CA GLN A 174 -13.31 10.00 10.02
C GLN A 174 -11.79 10.06 9.83
N ASN A 175 -11.32 10.15 8.59
CA ASN A 175 -9.90 10.31 8.25
C ASN A 175 -9.44 11.77 8.18
N ALA A 176 -10.37 12.73 8.25
CA ALA A 176 -10.04 14.14 8.15
C ALA A 176 -9.07 14.59 9.27
N GLY A 177 -7.92 15.15 8.89
CA GLY A 177 -6.89 15.64 9.80
C GLY A 177 -5.94 14.56 10.36
N LYS A 178 -6.15 13.30 9.98
CA LYS A 178 -5.27 12.19 10.37
C LYS A 178 -4.10 12.04 9.40
N VAL A 179 -3.01 11.43 9.87
CA VAL A 179 -1.81 11.17 9.06
C VAL A 179 -1.81 9.76 8.49
N CYS A 180 -1.02 9.55 7.44
CA CYS A 180 -0.76 8.23 6.89
C CYS A 180 0.16 7.43 7.82
N CYS A 181 -0.17 6.16 8.03
CA CYS A 181 0.65 5.21 8.76
C CYS A 181 0.95 3.98 7.89
N LEU A 182 1.91 3.16 8.34
CA LEU A 182 2.15 1.87 7.74
C LEU A 182 0.98 0.92 8.03
N PRO A 183 0.63 0.05 7.07
CA PRO A 183 -0.47 -0.89 7.24
C PRO A 183 -0.33 -1.75 8.51
N GLY A 184 -1.39 -1.76 9.33
CA GLY A 184 -1.44 -2.57 10.55
C GLY A 184 -0.54 -2.10 11.70
N THR A 185 0.06 -0.91 11.61
CA THR A 185 0.88 -0.34 12.68
C THR A 185 0.49 1.13 12.96
N PHE A 186 1.15 1.73 13.95
CA PHE A 186 1.09 3.16 14.25
C PHE A 186 2.35 3.89 13.78
N THR A 187 3.10 3.30 12.86
CA THR A 187 4.33 3.88 12.31
C THR A 187 3.94 4.93 11.27
N PRO A 188 4.33 6.21 11.42
CA PRO A 188 3.94 7.25 10.48
C PRO A 188 4.66 7.10 9.13
N VAL A 189 4.07 7.62 8.06
CA VAL A 189 4.73 7.81 6.76
C VAL A 189 5.49 9.14 6.76
N GLY A 190 6.73 9.11 6.29
CA GLY A 190 7.70 10.20 6.37
C GLY A 190 7.75 11.10 5.14
N THR A 191 6.89 10.83 4.15
CA THR A 191 6.82 11.56 2.89
C THR A 191 5.40 12.06 2.62
N GLY A 192 5.25 12.91 1.61
CA GLY A 192 3.94 13.33 1.10
C GLY A 192 3.27 12.17 0.36
N VAL A 193 1.96 12.02 0.55
CA VAL A 193 1.15 11.00 -0.11
C VAL A 193 -0.01 11.68 -0.81
N CYS A 194 -0.18 11.40 -2.09
CA CYS A 194 -1.35 11.88 -2.82
C CYS A 194 -2.62 11.21 -2.31
N GLY A 195 -3.71 11.97 -2.23
CA GLY A 195 -5.02 11.41 -1.98
C GLY A 195 -5.47 10.48 -3.10
N GLU A 196 -6.35 9.54 -2.76
CA GLU A 196 -6.94 8.65 -3.74
C GLU A 196 -7.90 9.41 -4.66
N CYS A 197 -8.02 8.94 -5.89
CA CYS A 197 -9.08 9.39 -6.79
C CYS A 197 -10.45 9.07 -6.16
N ALA A 198 -11.45 9.91 -6.42
CA ALA A 198 -12.80 9.70 -5.91
C ALA A 198 -13.40 8.41 -6.49
N GLU A 199 -14.35 7.80 -5.75
CA GLU A 199 -14.97 6.53 -6.16
C GLU A 199 -15.58 6.58 -7.57
N LYS A 200 -16.11 7.72 -7.98
CA LYS A 200 -16.68 7.92 -9.32
C LYS A 200 -15.66 7.71 -10.45
N GLY A 201 -14.38 7.93 -10.18
CA GLY A 201 -13.30 7.75 -11.14
C GLY A 201 -12.76 6.34 -11.27
N PHE A 202 -13.27 5.39 -10.47
CA PHE A 202 -12.81 4.00 -10.42
C PHE A 202 -11.31 3.81 -10.13
N ARG A 203 -10.54 4.87 -9.86
CA ARG A 203 -9.09 4.83 -9.58
C ARG A 203 -8.76 4.92 -8.08
N ASN A 204 -9.69 4.49 -7.23
CA ASN A 204 -9.50 4.36 -5.78
C ASN A 204 -9.05 2.94 -5.41
N ALA A 205 -8.61 2.73 -4.18
CA ALA A 205 -8.07 1.45 -3.75
C ALA A 205 -9.07 0.31 -3.96
N LYS A 206 -10.34 0.52 -3.57
CA LYS A 206 -11.44 -0.45 -3.73
C LYS A 206 -11.62 -0.95 -5.17
N ASN A 207 -11.39 -0.10 -6.17
CA ASN A 207 -11.63 -0.44 -7.57
C ASN A 207 -10.36 -0.76 -8.37
N SER A 208 -9.19 -0.39 -7.86
CA SER A 208 -7.93 -0.51 -8.59
C SER A 208 -6.87 -1.35 -7.86
N VAL A 209 -7.04 -1.70 -6.58
CA VAL A 209 -6.09 -2.50 -5.84
C VAL A 209 -6.78 -3.72 -5.23
N TYR A 210 -6.52 -4.89 -5.81
CA TYR A 210 -7.19 -6.13 -5.42
C TYR A 210 -6.39 -7.36 -5.82
N CYS A 211 -6.70 -8.46 -5.17
CA CYS A 211 -6.22 -9.78 -5.53
C CYS A 211 -6.68 -10.12 -6.94
N SER A 212 -5.73 -10.40 -7.83
CA SER A 212 -6.00 -10.74 -9.22
C SER A 212 -5.41 -12.11 -9.52
N CYS A 213 -5.48 -12.55 -10.77
CA CYS A 213 -4.85 -13.76 -11.22
C CYS A 213 -4.46 -13.65 -12.68
N ARG A 214 -3.33 -14.26 -13.06
CA ARG A 214 -2.86 -14.30 -14.44
C ARG A 214 -3.74 -15.26 -15.24
N CYS A 215 -4.43 -14.72 -16.23
CA CYS A 215 -5.44 -15.44 -17.02
C CYS A 215 -5.02 -15.64 -18.49
N GLY A 216 -3.87 -15.11 -18.89
CA GLY A 216 -3.30 -15.37 -20.22
C GLY A 216 -1.95 -14.70 -20.42
N VAL A 217 -1.30 -15.05 -21.53
CA VAL A 217 -0.07 -14.40 -21.99
C VAL A 217 -0.37 -13.04 -22.65
N ALA A 218 0.66 -12.21 -22.82
CA ALA A 218 0.54 -10.97 -23.57
C ALA A 218 0.13 -11.25 -25.02
N GLU A 219 -0.58 -10.30 -25.65
CA GLU A 219 -1.05 -10.49 -27.01
C GLU A 219 0.12 -10.71 -27.98
N GLY A 220 -0.05 -11.68 -28.88
CA GLY A 220 0.98 -12.05 -29.85
C GLY A 220 2.09 -12.95 -29.28
N GLN A 221 2.05 -13.29 -27.99
CA GLN A 221 2.97 -14.27 -27.40
C GLN A 221 2.38 -15.69 -27.50
N PRO A 222 3.23 -16.72 -27.65
CA PRO A 222 2.78 -18.11 -27.55
C PRO A 222 2.29 -18.40 -26.13
N GLU A 223 1.30 -19.27 -26.00
CA GLU A 223 0.88 -19.75 -24.69
C GLU A 223 2.00 -20.57 -24.03
N ASP A 224 2.07 -20.52 -22.70
CA ASP A 224 2.99 -21.34 -21.91
C ASP A 224 2.24 -22.55 -21.36
N ASP A 225 2.44 -23.71 -21.97
CA ASP A 225 1.81 -24.97 -21.57
C ASP A 225 2.17 -25.40 -20.12
N ASN A 226 3.21 -24.82 -19.52
CA ASN A 226 3.61 -25.11 -18.14
C ASN A 226 3.00 -24.15 -17.12
N PHE A 227 2.33 -23.08 -17.58
CA PHE A 227 1.72 -22.09 -16.71
C PHE A 227 0.22 -22.36 -16.52
N ASN A 228 -0.23 -22.42 -15.26
CA ASN A 228 -1.64 -22.58 -14.96
C ASN A 228 -2.33 -21.21 -14.95
N PHE A 229 -2.94 -20.86 -16.08
CA PHE A 229 -3.83 -19.69 -16.15
C PHE A 229 -5.15 -19.98 -15.45
N CYS A 230 -5.69 -18.97 -14.77
CA CYS A 230 -7.01 -19.05 -14.15
C CYS A 230 -8.12 -18.54 -15.06
N GLU A 231 -9.33 -19.02 -14.80
CA GLU A 231 -10.56 -18.44 -15.32
C GLU A 231 -11.00 -17.28 -14.42
N CYS A 232 -11.28 -16.13 -15.02
CA CYS A 232 -11.75 -14.98 -14.25
C CYS A 232 -13.19 -15.21 -13.78
N PRO A 233 -13.50 -14.92 -12.49
CA PRO A 233 -14.84 -15.11 -11.95
C PRO A 233 -15.82 -14.05 -12.47
N ASP A 234 -17.10 -14.21 -12.10
CA ASP A 234 -18.14 -13.23 -12.43
C ASP A 234 -17.76 -11.82 -11.96
N GLY A 235 -18.00 -10.83 -12.82
CA GLY A 235 -17.61 -9.44 -12.58
C GLY A 235 -16.18 -9.10 -13.01
N PHE A 236 -15.39 -10.09 -13.43
CA PHE A 236 -14.04 -9.89 -13.96
C PHE A 236 -13.94 -10.33 -15.42
N GLU A 237 -12.97 -9.76 -16.13
CA GLU A 237 -12.58 -10.20 -17.46
C GLU A 237 -11.06 -10.30 -17.60
N CYS A 238 -10.61 -11.11 -18.54
CA CYS A 238 -9.19 -11.30 -18.80
C CYS A 238 -8.68 -10.21 -19.75
N ALA A 239 -7.99 -9.19 -19.21
CA ALA A 239 -7.46 -8.08 -20.00
C ALA A 239 -5.94 -8.01 -19.95
N GLU A 240 -5.31 -7.55 -21.04
CA GLU A 240 -3.88 -7.26 -21.10
C GLU A 240 -3.55 -6.03 -20.24
N VAL A 241 -2.89 -6.28 -19.11
CA VAL A 241 -2.44 -5.22 -18.18
C VAL A 241 -1.03 -4.76 -18.51
N ARG A 242 -0.14 -5.71 -18.82
CA ARG A 242 1.27 -5.41 -19.11
C ARG A 242 1.69 -6.03 -20.45
N PRO A 243 1.83 -5.24 -21.53
CA PRO A 243 2.26 -5.77 -22.83
C PRO A 243 3.71 -6.26 -22.75
N ASN A 244 4.06 -7.25 -23.58
CA ASN A 244 5.45 -7.66 -23.72
C ASN A 244 6.18 -6.71 -24.69
N LEU A 245 6.97 -5.78 -24.14
CA LEU A 245 7.80 -4.85 -24.91
C LEU A 245 9.25 -5.36 -25.09
N GLY A 246 9.55 -6.60 -24.69
CA GLY A 246 10.92 -7.14 -24.66
C GLY A 246 11.78 -6.49 -23.57
N LEU A 247 11.16 -5.85 -22.59
CA LEU A 247 11.80 -5.14 -21.48
C LEU A 247 11.16 -5.62 -20.18
N GLY A 248 11.97 -6.03 -19.21
CA GLY A 248 11.52 -6.46 -17.88
C GLY A 248 11.33 -7.96 -17.73
N ASP A 249 10.61 -8.35 -16.69
CA ASP A 249 10.34 -9.75 -16.36
C ASP A 249 9.19 -10.29 -17.23
N GLU A 250 9.52 -11.18 -18.16
CA GLU A 250 8.55 -11.85 -19.03
C GLU A 250 7.46 -12.59 -18.25
N GLN A 251 7.75 -13.04 -17.02
CA GLN A 251 6.78 -13.74 -16.16
C GLN A 251 5.66 -12.82 -15.67
N LEU A 252 5.90 -11.50 -15.61
CA LEU A 252 4.90 -10.51 -15.20
C LEU A 252 4.14 -9.91 -16.38
N THR A 253 4.63 -10.07 -17.60
CA THR A 253 3.89 -9.64 -18.80
C THR A 253 2.66 -10.51 -19.04
N GLY A 254 1.57 -9.90 -19.49
CA GLY A 254 0.38 -10.62 -19.94
C GLY A 254 -0.94 -10.09 -19.40
N LYS A 255 -1.90 -11.02 -19.34
CA LYS A 255 -3.29 -10.74 -19.02
C LYS A 255 -3.63 -11.16 -17.61
N TYR A 256 -4.45 -10.35 -16.96
CA TYR A 256 -4.89 -10.55 -15.59
C TYR A 256 -6.38 -10.35 -15.47
N CYS A 257 -6.99 -10.98 -14.47
CA CYS A 257 -8.38 -10.77 -14.15
C CYS A 257 -8.58 -9.36 -13.58
N VAL A 258 -9.24 -8.52 -14.35
CA VAL A 258 -9.56 -7.13 -13.98
C VAL A 258 -11.07 -6.95 -13.89
N LYS A 259 -11.53 -5.99 -13.10
CA LYS A 259 -12.96 -5.69 -12.98
C LYS A 259 -13.55 -5.30 -14.34
N LYS A 260 -14.61 -5.97 -14.76
CA LYS A 260 -15.20 -5.83 -16.10
C LYS A 260 -15.87 -4.46 -16.33
N ASP A 261 -16.24 -3.77 -15.27
CA ASP A 261 -16.80 -2.42 -15.31
C ASP A 261 -15.72 -1.32 -15.24
N ASP A 262 -14.43 -1.70 -15.25
CA ASP A 262 -13.33 -0.75 -15.26
C ASP A 262 -13.35 0.08 -16.58
N PRO A 263 -13.52 1.42 -16.50
CA PRO A 263 -13.68 2.26 -17.69
C PRO A 263 -12.42 2.33 -18.56
N ILE A 264 -11.24 1.92 -18.06
CA ILE A 264 -10.00 1.93 -18.83
C ILE A 264 -9.81 0.65 -19.67
N ILE A 265 -10.72 -0.33 -19.56
CA ILE A 265 -10.69 -1.52 -20.40
C ILE A 265 -11.30 -1.21 -21.77
N SER A 266 -10.50 -1.43 -22.83
CA SER A 266 -10.93 -1.31 -24.21
C SER A 266 -10.40 -2.48 -25.03
N ASN A 267 -11.31 -3.24 -25.65
CA ASN A 267 -10.98 -4.42 -26.46
C ASN A 267 -10.09 -5.46 -25.74
N GLY A 268 -10.34 -5.69 -24.45
CA GLY A 268 -9.57 -6.65 -23.65
C GLY A 268 -8.16 -6.17 -23.30
N LYS A 269 -7.92 -4.85 -23.31
CA LYS A 269 -6.65 -4.23 -22.91
C LYS A 269 -6.91 -3.06 -21.97
N ILE A 270 -5.97 -2.83 -21.08
CA ILE A 270 -5.91 -1.60 -20.30
C ILE A 270 -5.40 -0.46 -21.19
N ASP A 271 -6.08 0.68 -21.16
CA ASP A 271 -5.62 1.96 -21.73
C ASP A 271 -5.09 2.86 -20.60
N PRO A 272 -3.76 2.89 -20.35
CA PRO A 272 -3.16 3.72 -19.31
C PRO A 272 -3.46 5.21 -19.47
N ALA A 273 -3.66 5.68 -20.71
CA ALA A 273 -3.94 7.09 -20.97
C ALA A 273 -5.35 7.48 -20.50
N ALA A 274 -6.30 6.54 -20.51
CA ALA A 274 -7.64 6.76 -19.97
C ALA A 274 -7.61 6.93 -18.45
N ALA A 275 -6.73 6.22 -17.72
CA ALA A 275 -6.71 6.22 -16.27
C ALA A 275 -6.57 7.60 -15.62
N ALA A 276 -5.69 8.46 -16.16
CA ALA A 276 -5.53 9.83 -15.66
C ALA A 276 -6.80 10.67 -15.86
N THR A 277 -7.51 10.46 -16.97
CA THR A 277 -8.78 11.14 -17.25
C THR A 277 -9.87 10.67 -16.31
N GLU A 278 -9.89 9.36 -16.00
CA GLU A 278 -10.88 8.74 -15.13
C GLU A 278 -10.68 9.09 -13.66
N CYS A 279 -9.46 9.38 -13.19
CA CYS A 279 -9.23 9.79 -11.79
C CYS A 279 -10.16 10.95 -11.36
N GLY A 280 -10.39 11.91 -12.26
CA GLY A 280 -11.36 12.99 -12.08
C GLY A 280 -11.01 13.92 -10.92
N SER A 281 -11.54 13.61 -9.74
CA SER A 281 -11.35 14.40 -8.51
C SER A 281 -10.64 13.59 -7.43
N VAL A 282 -9.81 14.22 -6.61
CA VAL A 282 -9.02 13.59 -5.54
C VAL A 282 -9.61 13.88 -4.17
N GLN A 283 -9.66 12.86 -3.32
CA GLN A 283 -10.04 12.98 -1.92
C GLN A 283 -8.82 13.39 -1.08
N GLY A 284 -8.90 14.50 -0.36
CA GLY A 284 -7.86 14.93 0.58
C GLY A 284 -6.68 15.66 -0.09
N GLN A 285 -5.47 15.13 0.10
CA GLN A 285 -4.22 15.77 -0.29
C GLN A 285 -4.08 15.85 -1.81
N THR A 286 -3.86 17.07 -2.30
CA THR A 286 -3.50 17.37 -3.69
C THR A 286 -2.17 18.12 -3.72
N GLY A 287 -1.55 18.25 -4.88
CA GLY A 287 -0.32 19.02 -5.01
C GLY A 287 0.51 18.61 -6.20
N THR A 288 1.77 19.04 -6.20
CA THR A 288 2.74 18.67 -7.24
C THR A 288 2.94 17.16 -7.24
N GLY A 289 2.65 16.51 -8.36
CA GLY A 289 2.77 15.06 -8.53
C GLY A 289 1.48 14.27 -8.27
N CYS A 290 0.40 14.91 -7.86
CA CYS A 290 -0.92 14.28 -7.78
C CYS A 290 -1.75 14.61 -9.02
N GLU A 291 -2.37 13.60 -9.62
CA GLU A 291 -3.32 13.71 -10.72
C GLU A 291 -4.74 13.91 -10.20
N GLY A 292 -5.56 14.62 -10.96
CA GLY A 292 -6.96 14.95 -10.62
C GLY A 292 -7.16 16.31 -9.92
N ASN A 293 -8.42 16.74 -9.83
CA ASN A 293 -8.80 18.02 -9.22
C ASN A 293 -9.25 17.83 -7.76
N PRO A 294 -9.04 18.79 -6.84
CA PRO A 294 -9.61 18.70 -5.51
C PRO A 294 -11.15 18.64 -5.57
N ILE A 295 -11.76 17.85 -4.67
CA ILE A 295 -13.22 17.78 -4.45
C ILE A 295 -13.76 19.03 -3.77
#